data_AF-A0A812ULD4-F1
#
_entry.id   AF-A0A812ULD4-F1
#
_cell.length_a   1.000
_cell.length_b   1.000
_cell.length_c   1.000
_cell.angle_alpha   90.00
_cell.angle_beta   90.00
_cell.angle_gamma   90.00
#
_symmetry.space_group_name_H-M   'P 1'
#
loop_
_entity.id
_entity.type
_entity.pdbx_description
1 polymer ?
#
loop_
_entity_poly.entity_id
_entity_poly.type
_entity_poly.pdbx_seq_one_letter_code
_entity_poly.pdbx_strand_id
1 'polypeptide(L)'
;MVRSALVAVLMLVLPATAHRNNDDIFAIEADDSEARDLQWELENWLGDGSGGLGLSHSDARWWATKEWWYMETCGASIWYLKQLYSLLTHRFTIPYSQREALELMFAYAKKQLDPDQLFAMYHVLSGSHLGREKARARAAELLEKDASPTELSNLYRVMAMWLPDREAQETAMEVAAAGCEAEKFASFYQHFHDKNRAISEAISASFDRQAYRYAGDGKYYTASEFKDYFGSNWMAKWMASPAAQKVARDGKAYSASQFHDYFKGGWLSYWHEAKWATQRRVAEDGKIYTMAEYVNYFGSQWQQKWAKAPVALCQECTAASHA
;
A
#
# COMPACT_ATOMS: atom_id res chain seq x y z
N MET A 1 18.63 44.16 -24.81
CA MET A 1 19.07 42.87 -25.35
C MET A 1 20.03 42.23 -24.36
N VAL A 2 19.53 41.37 -23.48
CA VAL A 2 20.37 40.53 -22.60
C VAL A 2 19.72 39.14 -22.59
N ARG A 3 20.43 38.15 -23.12
CA ARG A 3 20.03 36.73 -23.10
C ARG A 3 20.65 36.11 -21.85
N SER A 4 19.82 35.66 -20.91
CA SER A 4 20.27 34.77 -19.83
C SER A 4 20.04 33.32 -20.25
N ALA A 5 21.14 32.59 -20.41
CA ALA A 5 21.14 31.15 -20.60
C ALA A 5 21.01 30.45 -19.22
N LEU A 6 20.01 29.60 -19.07
CA LEU A 6 19.85 28.72 -17.93
C LEU A 6 20.59 27.41 -18.23
N VAL A 7 21.70 27.20 -17.53
CA VAL A 7 22.44 25.94 -17.52
C VAL A 7 21.69 24.98 -16.59
N ALA A 8 21.11 23.93 -17.16
CA ALA A 8 20.56 22.81 -16.39
C ALA A 8 21.71 21.90 -15.94
N VAL A 9 22.00 21.91 -14.64
CA VAL A 9 22.91 20.94 -14.02
C VAL A 9 22.15 19.63 -13.84
N LEU A 10 22.46 18.66 -14.69
CA LEU A 10 22.00 17.28 -14.58
C LEU A 10 22.75 16.62 -13.41
N MET A 11 22.14 16.59 -12.22
CA MET A 11 22.66 15.81 -11.09
C MET A 11 22.39 14.32 -11.38
N LEU A 12 23.44 13.61 -11.81
CA LEU A 12 23.50 12.15 -11.80
C LEU A 12 23.52 11.67 -10.35
N VAL A 13 22.35 11.37 -9.79
CA VAL A 13 22.25 10.63 -8.52
C VAL A 13 22.54 9.16 -8.84
N LEU A 14 23.77 8.73 -8.59
CA LEU A 14 24.09 7.30 -8.56
C LEU A 14 23.29 6.65 -7.42
N PRO A 15 22.66 5.48 -7.62
CA PRO A 15 22.01 4.77 -6.53
C PRO A 15 23.06 4.41 -5.48
N ALA A 16 22.83 4.86 -4.24
CA ALA A 16 23.57 4.38 -3.10
C ALA A 16 23.43 2.86 -3.05
N THR A 17 24.52 2.14 -3.31
CA THR A 17 24.61 0.72 -2.98
C THR A 17 24.35 0.61 -1.48
N ALA A 18 23.21 0.03 -1.09
CA ALA A 18 22.90 -0.21 0.31
C ALA A 18 24.04 -1.04 0.90
N HIS A 19 24.86 -0.41 1.75
CA HIS A 19 25.99 -1.08 2.36
C HIS A 19 25.41 -2.08 3.35
N ARG A 20 25.58 -3.38 3.07
CA ARG A 20 25.13 -4.47 3.94
C ARG A 20 25.67 -4.23 5.35
N ASN A 21 24.78 -4.09 6.33
CA ASN A 21 25.15 -4.17 7.73
C ASN A 21 25.07 -5.66 8.12
N ASN A 22 26.21 -6.28 8.44
CA ASN A 22 26.30 -7.71 8.72
C ASN A 22 25.74 -8.13 10.10
N ASP A 23 25.14 -7.19 10.84
CA ASP A 23 24.81 -7.38 12.27
C ASP A 23 23.37 -7.85 12.52
N ASP A 24 22.51 -7.95 11.49
CA ASP A 24 21.13 -8.44 11.62
C ASP A 24 20.94 -9.82 10.96
N ILE A 25 21.83 -10.76 11.25
CA ILE A 25 21.62 -12.18 10.95
C ILE A 25 20.68 -12.75 12.01
N PHE A 26 19.38 -12.48 11.87
CA PHE A 26 18.39 -13.41 12.39
C PHE A 26 18.38 -14.60 11.45
N ALA A 27 19.01 -15.69 11.90
CA ALA A 27 18.94 -16.99 11.25
C ALA A 27 17.47 -17.43 11.20
N ILE A 28 16.83 -17.15 10.07
CA ILE A 28 15.81 -18.04 9.55
C ILE A 28 16.60 -19.29 9.15
N GLU A 29 16.52 -20.35 9.97
CA GLU A 29 16.94 -21.70 9.57
C GLU A 29 16.04 -22.14 8.41
N ALA A 30 16.30 -21.60 7.22
CA ALA A 30 15.84 -22.13 5.97
C ALA A 30 16.79 -23.28 5.63
N ASP A 31 16.21 -24.46 5.49
CA ASP A 31 16.87 -25.67 5.02
C ASP A 31 17.77 -25.35 3.80
N ASP A 32 19.09 -25.49 3.96
CA ASP A 32 20.17 -25.02 3.06
C ASP A 32 20.20 -25.70 1.67
N SER A 33 19.15 -26.43 1.29
CA SER A 33 19.11 -27.26 0.09
C SER A 33 18.37 -26.65 -1.11
N GLU A 34 17.56 -25.59 -0.94
CA GLU A 34 16.74 -25.02 -2.03
C GLU A 34 16.52 -23.50 -1.95
N ALA A 35 17.38 -22.74 -1.25
CA ALA A 35 17.40 -21.29 -1.40
C ALA A 35 17.96 -20.93 -2.79
N ARG A 36 17.13 -21.13 -3.84
CA ARG A 36 17.41 -20.63 -5.17
C ARG A 36 17.66 -19.14 -5.06
N ASP A 37 18.82 -18.71 -5.54
CA ASP A 37 19.22 -17.31 -5.54
C ASP A 37 18.16 -16.47 -6.25
N LEU A 38 17.35 -15.72 -5.48
CA LEU A 38 16.27 -14.88 -6.00
C LEU A 38 16.79 -13.88 -7.04
N GLN A 39 18.04 -13.43 -6.91
CA GLN A 39 18.67 -12.56 -7.89
C GLN A 39 18.78 -13.27 -9.25
N TRP A 40 19.24 -14.52 -9.26
CA TRP A 40 19.35 -15.32 -10.47
C TRP A 40 17.98 -15.63 -11.07
N GLU A 41 16.99 -16.00 -10.25
CA GLU A 41 15.63 -16.26 -10.75
C GLU A 41 15.01 -15.00 -11.38
N LEU A 42 15.24 -13.84 -10.77
CA LEU A 42 14.80 -12.55 -11.27
C LEU A 42 15.52 -12.20 -12.58
N GLU A 43 16.85 -12.35 -12.66
CA GLU A 43 17.63 -12.13 -13.90
C GLU A 43 17.10 -13.02 -15.03
N ASN A 44 16.90 -14.32 -14.76
CA ASN A 44 16.44 -15.28 -15.76
C ASN A 44 15.01 -14.97 -16.24
N TRP A 45 14.09 -14.61 -15.34
CA TRP A 45 12.73 -14.23 -15.73
C TRP A 45 12.68 -12.89 -16.46
N LEU A 46 13.50 -11.92 -16.10
CA LEU A 46 13.52 -10.63 -16.80
C LEU A 46 14.10 -10.73 -18.21
N GLY A 47 15.06 -11.63 -18.43
CA GLY A 47 15.66 -11.90 -19.74
C GLY A 47 14.86 -12.86 -20.61
N ASP A 48 15.56 -13.83 -21.19
CA ASP A 48 15.04 -14.78 -22.19
C ASP A 48 14.58 -16.12 -21.59
N GLY A 49 14.38 -16.19 -20.27
CA GLY A 49 13.83 -17.38 -19.62
C GLY A 49 12.44 -17.75 -20.15
N SER A 50 11.98 -18.96 -19.86
CA SER A 50 10.63 -19.40 -20.23
C SER A 50 9.57 -18.48 -19.63
N GLY A 51 8.81 -17.79 -20.48
CA GLY A 51 7.84 -16.76 -20.06
C GLY A 51 8.49 -15.47 -19.55
N GLY A 52 9.72 -15.20 -19.97
CA GLY A 52 10.47 -14.00 -19.61
C GLY A 52 10.03 -12.75 -20.35
N LEU A 53 10.54 -11.59 -19.91
CA LEU A 53 10.17 -10.29 -20.47
C LEU A 53 10.98 -9.92 -21.73
N GLY A 54 12.01 -10.69 -22.08
CA GLY A 54 12.84 -10.45 -23.26
C GLY A 54 13.74 -9.23 -23.13
N LEU A 55 14.12 -8.84 -21.91
CA LEU A 55 15.15 -7.82 -21.71
C LEU A 55 16.51 -8.34 -22.16
N SER A 56 17.38 -7.43 -22.60
CA SER A 56 18.78 -7.80 -22.87
C SER A 56 19.42 -8.40 -21.61
N HIS A 57 20.37 -9.31 -21.78
CA HIS A 57 21.10 -9.92 -20.65
C HIS A 57 21.67 -8.88 -19.67
N SER A 58 22.19 -7.76 -20.20
CA SER A 58 22.71 -6.66 -19.39
C SER A 58 21.62 -5.92 -18.61
N ASP A 59 20.46 -5.68 -19.22
CA ASP A 59 19.35 -4.98 -18.56
C ASP A 59 18.68 -5.87 -17.50
N ALA A 60 18.47 -7.14 -17.81
CA ALA A 60 17.93 -8.13 -16.89
C ALA A 60 18.81 -8.25 -15.63
N ARG A 61 20.13 -8.39 -15.81
CA ARG A 61 21.10 -8.41 -14.70
C ARG A 61 21.10 -7.12 -13.90
N TRP A 62 21.04 -5.97 -14.57
CA TRP A 62 21.04 -4.67 -13.89
C TRP A 62 19.82 -4.55 -12.97
N TRP A 63 18.63 -4.87 -13.48
CA TRP A 63 17.40 -4.86 -12.68
C TRP A 63 17.43 -5.87 -11.54
N ALA A 64 17.84 -7.09 -11.83
CA ALA A 64 17.96 -8.13 -10.81
C ALA A 64 18.89 -7.70 -9.68
N THR A 65 20.11 -7.25 -10.00
CA THR A 65 21.10 -6.75 -9.03
C THR A 65 20.58 -5.57 -8.21
N LYS A 66 19.79 -4.69 -8.83
CA LYS A 66 19.24 -3.50 -8.18
C LYS A 66 18.10 -3.83 -7.22
N GLU A 67 17.24 -4.78 -7.58
CA GLU A 67 15.93 -4.95 -6.94
C GLU A 67 15.81 -6.21 -6.07
N TRP A 68 16.65 -7.23 -6.25
CA TRP A 68 16.52 -8.53 -5.57
C TRP A 68 16.40 -8.41 -4.04
N TRP A 69 17.25 -7.60 -3.42
CA TRP A 69 17.27 -7.44 -1.96
C TRP A 69 15.97 -6.82 -1.44
N TYR A 70 15.39 -5.87 -2.19
CA TYR A 70 14.08 -5.33 -1.85
C TYR A 70 13.01 -6.40 -2.01
N MET A 71 13.05 -7.21 -3.06
CA MET A 71 12.05 -8.26 -3.27
C MET A 71 12.08 -9.30 -2.15
N GLU A 72 13.27 -9.73 -1.74
CA GLU A 72 13.46 -10.62 -0.60
C GLU A 72 12.92 -9.98 0.69
N THR A 73 13.35 -8.74 0.98
CA THR A 73 12.95 -8.01 2.19
C THR A 73 11.45 -7.74 2.25
N CYS A 74 10.82 -7.47 1.10
CA CYS A 74 9.38 -7.23 0.97
C CYS A 74 8.58 -8.55 0.92
N GLY A 75 9.24 -9.72 0.84
CA GLY A 75 8.57 -11.02 0.65
C GLY A 75 7.90 -11.18 -0.72
N ALA A 76 8.37 -10.45 -1.74
CA ALA A 76 7.82 -10.44 -3.09
C ALA A 76 8.40 -11.60 -3.92
N SER A 77 7.59 -12.61 -4.20
CA SER A 77 7.97 -13.74 -5.04
C SER A 77 7.95 -13.39 -6.54
N ILE A 78 8.68 -14.16 -7.37
CA ILE A 78 8.65 -14.00 -8.83
C ILE A 78 7.22 -14.14 -9.39
N TRP A 79 6.40 -15.03 -8.81
CA TRP A 79 5.01 -15.18 -9.21
C TRP A 79 4.19 -13.90 -8.94
N TYR A 80 4.37 -13.30 -7.77
CA TYR A 80 3.72 -12.03 -7.43
C TYR A 80 4.14 -10.90 -8.38
N LEU A 81 5.43 -10.81 -8.72
CA LEU A 81 5.93 -9.85 -9.71
C LEU A 81 5.32 -10.07 -11.10
N LYS A 82 5.16 -11.34 -11.53
CA LYS A 82 4.46 -11.68 -12.77
C LYS A 82 3.01 -11.20 -12.77
N GLN A 83 2.29 -11.34 -11.66
CA GLN A 83 0.91 -10.85 -11.54
C GLN A 83 0.83 -9.33 -11.65
N LEU A 84 1.70 -8.60 -10.95
CA LEU A 84 1.79 -7.15 -11.05
C LEU A 84 2.13 -6.70 -12.48
N TYR A 85 3.13 -7.32 -13.11
CA TYR A 85 3.53 -6.99 -14.47
C TYR A 85 2.42 -7.25 -15.46
N SER A 86 1.76 -8.41 -15.38
CA SER A 86 0.62 -8.80 -16.22
C SER A 86 -0.54 -7.81 -16.07
N LEU A 87 -0.84 -7.39 -14.84
CA LEU A 87 -1.85 -6.37 -14.56
C LEU A 87 -1.54 -5.05 -15.29
N LEU A 88 -0.30 -4.57 -15.18
CA LEU A 88 0.17 -3.30 -15.76
C LEU A 88 0.20 -3.30 -17.29
N THR A 89 0.38 -4.46 -17.91
CA THR A 89 0.57 -4.60 -19.36
C THR A 89 -0.65 -5.14 -20.11
N HIS A 90 -1.54 -5.89 -19.45
CA HIS A 90 -2.64 -6.58 -20.12
C HIS A 90 -4.03 -6.30 -19.54
N ARG A 91 -4.15 -6.12 -18.22
CA ARG A 91 -5.48 -6.03 -17.59
C ARG A 91 -6.02 -4.60 -17.57
N PHE A 92 -5.17 -3.58 -17.51
CA PHE A 92 -5.64 -2.20 -17.65
C PHE A 92 -6.05 -1.89 -19.08
N THR A 93 -7.13 -1.10 -19.25
CA THR A 93 -7.64 -0.74 -20.58
C THR A 93 -6.65 0.13 -21.36
N ILE A 94 -5.81 0.88 -20.65
CA ILE A 94 -4.66 1.56 -21.21
C ILE A 94 -3.44 0.85 -20.61
N PRO A 95 -2.68 0.06 -21.38
CA PRO A 95 -1.48 -0.59 -20.87
C PRO A 95 -0.35 0.42 -20.72
N TYR A 96 0.58 0.15 -19.81
CA TYR A 96 1.85 0.87 -19.73
C TYR A 96 2.83 0.37 -20.79
N SER A 97 3.81 1.20 -21.17
CA SER A 97 4.96 0.69 -21.91
C SER A 97 5.70 -0.37 -21.08
N GLN A 98 6.44 -1.27 -21.73
CA GLN A 98 7.20 -2.32 -21.03
C GLN A 98 8.11 -1.74 -19.94
N ARG A 99 8.78 -0.62 -20.21
CA ARG A 99 9.68 0.05 -19.27
C ARG A 99 8.93 0.63 -18.07
N GLU A 100 7.85 1.37 -18.30
CA GLU A 100 7.03 1.93 -17.22
C GLU A 100 6.39 0.83 -16.38
N ALA A 101 5.90 -0.24 -17.01
CA ALA A 101 5.33 -1.39 -16.31
C ALA A 101 6.36 -2.05 -15.41
N LEU A 102 7.61 -2.18 -15.87
CA LEU A 102 8.70 -2.76 -15.07
C LEU A 102 9.06 -1.87 -13.87
N GLU A 103 9.19 -0.56 -14.08
CA GLU A 103 9.45 0.41 -13.01
C GLU A 103 8.32 0.41 -11.95
N LEU A 104 7.06 0.44 -12.40
CA LEU A 104 5.89 0.42 -11.52
C LEU A 104 5.72 -0.93 -10.81
N MET A 105 6.02 -2.04 -11.45
CA MET A 105 5.95 -3.37 -10.83
C MET A 105 6.84 -3.43 -9.59
N PHE A 106 8.11 -3.01 -9.69
CA PHE A 106 9.00 -2.99 -8.54
C PHE A 106 8.57 -1.96 -7.49
N ALA A 107 8.08 -0.80 -7.91
CA ALA A 107 7.56 0.21 -6.99
C ALA A 107 6.35 -0.31 -6.19
N TYR A 108 5.40 -0.98 -6.86
CA TYR A 108 4.22 -1.55 -6.24
C TYR A 108 4.55 -2.77 -5.38
N ALA A 109 5.52 -3.58 -5.77
CA ALA A 109 6.02 -4.68 -4.95
C ALA A 109 6.65 -4.19 -3.64
N LYS A 110 7.42 -3.10 -3.68
CA LYS A 110 7.94 -2.42 -2.48
C LYS A 110 6.84 -1.85 -1.58
N LYS A 111 5.64 -1.64 -2.12
CA LYS A 111 4.46 -1.19 -1.38
C LYS A 111 3.54 -2.35 -0.99
N GLN A 112 3.87 -3.59 -1.39
CA GLN A 112 3.04 -4.79 -1.24
C GLN A 112 1.60 -4.58 -1.72
N LEU A 113 1.41 -3.89 -2.85
CA LEU A 113 0.07 -3.72 -3.40
C LEU A 113 -0.44 -5.06 -3.94
N ASP A 114 -1.62 -5.47 -3.49
CA ASP A 114 -2.27 -6.68 -3.99
C ASP A 114 -2.77 -6.47 -5.43
N PRO A 115 -2.38 -7.31 -6.42
CA PRO A 115 -2.74 -7.10 -7.82
C PRO A 115 -4.25 -7.12 -8.07
N ASP A 116 -4.99 -7.99 -7.37
CA ASP A 116 -6.43 -8.10 -7.57
C ASP A 116 -7.17 -6.93 -6.93
N GLN A 117 -6.74 -6.47 -5.75
CA GLN A 117 -7.24 -5.22 -5.16
C GLN A 117 -6.90 -4.01 -6.03
N LEU A 118 -5.71 -3.95 -6.61
CA LEU A 118 -5.29 -2.87 -7.52
C LEU A 118 -6.14 -2.84 -8.79
N PHE A 119 -6.42 -4.01 -9.36
CA PHE A 119 -7.34 -4.11 -10.49
C PHE A 119 -8.77 -3.71 -10.11
N ALA A 120 -9.29 -4.19 -8.98
CA ALA A 120 -10.62 -3.85 -8.49
C ALA A 120 -10.78 -2.35 -8.23
N MET A 121 -9.79 -1.74 -7.57
CA MET A 121 -9.76 -0.29 -7.31
C MET A 121 -9.74 0.51 -8.61
N TYR A 122 -8.89 0.10 -9.57
CA TYR A 122 -8.87 0.71 -10.90
C TYR A 122 -10.23 0.61 -11.59
N HIS A 123 -10.88 -0.57 -11.55
CA HIS A 123 -12.18 -0.77 -12.19
C HIS A 123 -13.24 0.19 -11.63
N VAL A 124 -13.33 0.30 -10.29
CA VAL A 124 -14.24 1.24 -9.61
C VAL A 124 -13.98 2.68 -10.04
N LEU A 125 -12.71 3.10 -10.12
CA LEU A 125 -12.33 4.46 -10.51
C LEU A 125 -12.45 4.72 -12.02
N SER A 126 -12.37 3.69 -12.87
CA SER A 126 -12.39 3.83 -14.33
C SER A 126 -13.78 4.15 -14.88
N GLY A 127 -14.83 3.75 -14.14
CA GLY A 127 -16.23 4.11 -14.44
C GLY A 127 -16.62 5.52 -14.00
N SER A 128 -15.65 6.31 -13.56
CA SER A 128 -15.84 7.58 -12.88
C SER A 128 -15.40 8.78 -13.74
N HIS A 129 -15.62 10.01 -13.27
CA HIS A 129 -15.21 11.21 -14.01
C HIS A 129 -13.68 11.45 -14.05
N LEU A 130 -12.87 10.65 -13.34
CA LEU A 130 -11.41 10.83 -13.26
C LEU A 130 -10.70 10.60 -14.61
N GLY A 131 -11.32 9.88 -15.54
CA GLY A 131 -10.66 9.40 -16.74
C GLY A 131 -9.68 8.27 -16.43
N ARG A 132 -9.43 7.41 -17.42
CA ARG A 132 -8.71 6.14 -17.22
C ARG A 132 -7.27 6.31 -16.74
N GLU A 133 -6.58 7.37 -17.18
CA GLU A 133 -5.19 7.62 -16.78
C GLU A 133 -5.09 8.00 -15.30
N LYS A 134 -5.92 8.95 -14.84
CA LYS A 134 -5.92 9.34 -13.42
C LYS A 134 -6.46 8.22 -12.54
N ALA A 135 -7.42 7.43 -13.02
CA ALA A 135 -7.93 6.27 -12.30
C ALA A 135 -6.81 5.26 -11.99
N ARG A 136 -5.89 5.00 -12.92
CA ARG A 136 -4.73 4.09 -12.69
C ARG A 136 -3.83 4.61 -11.58
N ALA A 137 -3.40 5.87 -11.65
CA ALA A 137 -2.54 6.46 -10.62
C ALA A 137 -3.24 6.52 -9.25
N ARG A 138 -4.51 6.91 -9.25
CA ARG A 138 -5.30 7.06 -8.03
C ARG A 138 -5.61 5.72 -7.35
N ALA A 139 -5.70 4.63 -8.11
CA ALA A 139 -5.94 3.30 -7.55
C ALA A 139 -4.82 2.87 -6.59
N ALA A 140 -3.56 3.03 -7.00
CA ALA A 140 -2.41 2.72 -6.15
C ALA A 140 -2.38 3.62 -4.91
N GLU A 141 -2.58 4.93 -5.07
CA GLU A 141 -2.60 5.89 -3.94
C GLU A 141 -3.67 5.56 -2.89
N LEU A 142 -4.85 5.09 -3.31
CA LEU A 142 -5.91 4.72 -2.39
C LEU A 142 -5.59 3.41 -1.66
N LEU A 143 -5.00 2.42 -2.34
CA LEU A 143 -4.59 1.17 -1.69
C LEU A 143 -3.43 1.36 -0.72
N GLU A 144 -2.48 2.27 -1.02
CA GLU A 144 -1.44 2.65 -0.06
C GLU A 144 -2.00 3.30 1.22
N LYS A 145 -3.24 3.81 1.15
CA LYS A 145 -4.00 4.35 2.30
C LYS A 145 -4.98 3.35 2.91
N ASP A 146 -4.88 2.08 2.54
CA ASP A 146 -5.72 0.99 3.01
C ASP A 146 -7.21 1.14 2.61
N ALA A 147 -7.51 1.90 1.54
CA ALA A 147 -8.86 2.03 1.04
C ALA A 147 -9.35 0.71 0.43
N SER A 148 -10.57 0.30 0.77
CA SER A 148 -11.23 -0.86 0.19
C SER A 148 -11.89 -0.49 -1.16
N PRO A 149 -11.66 -1.24 -2.26
CA PRO A 149 -12.39 -1.06 -3.51
C PRO A 149 -13.90 -1.27 -3.34
N THR A 150 -14.28 -2.25 -2.52
CA THR A 150 -15.69 -2.57 -2.22
C THR A 150 -16.37 -1.41 -1.51
N GLU A 151 -15.75 -0.91 -0.43
CA GLU A 151 -16.31 0.22 0.32
C GLU A 151 -16.33 1.50 -0.52
N LEU A 152 -15.30 1.76 -1.33
CA LEU A 152 -15.33 2.90 -2.25
C LEU A 152 -16.54 2.83 -3.20
N SER A 153 -16.78 1.67 -3.81
CA SER A 153 -17.94 1.47 -4.69
C SER A 153 -19.26 1.66 -3.95
N ASN A 154 -19.37 1.12 -2.73
CA ASN A 154 -20.57 1.25 -1.91
C ASN A 154 -20.82 2.69 -1.45
N LEU A 155 -19.76 3.38 -0.99
CA LEU A 155 -19.79 4.78 -0.57
C LEU A 155 -20.25 5.68 -1.70
N TYR A 156 -19.69 5.52 -2.91
CA TYR A 156 -20.10 6.32 -4.06
C TYR A 156 -21.58 6.11 -4.39
N ARG A 157 -22.04 4.85 -4.46
CA ARG A 157 -23.46 4.53 -4.70
C ARG A 157 -24.38 5.21 -3.67
N VAL A 158 -23.98 5.19 -2.41
CA VAL A 158 -24.73 5.77 -1.31
C VAL A 158 -24.72 7.31 -1.39
N MET A 159 -23.56 7.92 -1.58
CA MET A 159 -23.41 9.38 -1.64
C MET A 159 -24.09 10.01 -2.85
N ALA A 160 -24.11 9.31 -3.99
CA ALA A 160 -24.77 9.79 -5.21
C ALA A 160 -26.30 9.95 -5.06
N MET A 161 -26.90 9.40 -4.00
CA MET A 161 -28.32 9.63 -3.70
C MET A 161 -28.60 11.04 -3.16
N TRP A 162 -27.61 11.70 -2.57
CA TRP A 162 -27.79 12.98 -1.85
C TRP A 162 -26.85 14.09 -2.30
N LEU A 163 -25.73 13.74 -2.92
CA LEU A 163 -24.71 14.69 -3.37
C LEU A 163 -24.63 14.72 -4.89
N PRO A 164 -24.25 15.86 -5.50
CA PRO A 164 -23.90 15.92 -6.91
C PRO A 164 -22.84 14.86 -7.26
N ASP A 165 -22.96 14.24 -8.43
CA ASP A 165 -22.14 13.09 -8.85
C ASP A 165 -20.63 13.26 -8.61
N ARG A 166 -20.08 14.40 -9.05
CA ARG A 166 -18.66 14.71 -8.87
C ARG A 166 -18.26 14.81 -7.40
N GLU A 167 -19.07 15.51 -6.60
CA GLU A 167 -18.83 15.67 -5.15
C GLU A 167 -18.96 14.34 -4.41
N ALA A 168 -19.96 13.53 -4.76
CA ALA A 168 -20.15 12.19 -4.21
C ALA A 168 -18.91 11.34 -4.42
N GLN A 169 -18.34 11.36 -5.63
CA GLN A 169 -17.20 10.54 -5.97
C GLN A 169 -15.90 11.04 -5.32
N GLU A 170 -15.65 12.37 -5.30
CA GLU A 170 -14.50 12.96 -4.61
C GLU A 170 -14.54 12.66 -3.10
N THR A 171 -15.72 12.83 -2.49
CA THR A 171 -15.94 12.54 -1.07
C THR A 171 -15.80 11.04 -0.78
N ALA A 172 -16.35 10.16 -1.63
CA ALA A 172 -16.25 8.70 -1.46
C ALA A 172 -14.79 8.23 -1.44
N MET A 173 -13.92 8.77 -2.31
CA MET A 173 -12.49 8.45 -2.30
C MET A 173 -11.80 8.90 -1.02
N GLU A 174 -12.11 10.10 -0.54
CA GLU A 174 -11.53 10.63 0.70
C GLU A 174 -11.91 9.77 1.90
N VAL A 175 -13.20 9.46 2.06
CA VAL A 175 -13.67 8.73 3.25
C VAL A 175 -13.40 7.22 3.15
N ALA A 176 -13.31 6.65 1.95
CA ALA A 176 -12.84 5.27 1.77
C ALA A 176 -11.39 5.12 2.25
N ALA A 177 -10.52 6.09 1.92
CA ALA A 177 -9.14 6.13 2.43
C ALA A 177 -9.08 6.36 3.94
N ALA A 178 -10.11 6.94 4.55
CA ALA A 178 -10.25 7.05 5.99
C ALA A 178 -10.82 5.79 6.66
N GLY A 179 -11.25 4.79 5.88
CA GLY A 179 -11.89 3.57 6.39
C GLY A 179 -13.34 3.76 6.81
N CYS A 180 -14.10 4.60 6.11
CA CYS A 180 -15.54 4.75 6.32
C CYS A 180 -16.32 3.57 5.70
N GLU A 181 -17.25 3.00 6.44
CA GLU A 181 -18.24 2.05 5.91
C GLU A 181 -19.42 2.78 5.29
N ALA A 182 -19.87 2.34 4.11
CA ALA A 182 -20.96 3.00 3.38
C ALA A 182 -22.29 3.01 4.16
N GLU A 183 -22.60 1.92 4.88
CA GLU A 183 -23.83 1.79 5.66
C GLU A 183 -23.85 2.76 6.85
N LYS A 184 -22.72 2.93 7.53
CA LYS A 184 -22.60 3.88 8.64
C LYS A 184 -22.79 5.31 8.14
N PHE A 185 -22.15 5.66 7.00
CA PHE A 185 -22.35 6.98 6.38
C PHE A 185 -23.83 7.21 6.03
N ALA A 186 -24.49 6.24 5.37
CA ALA A 186 -25.91 6.35 5.02
C ALA A 186 -26.78 6.64 6.25
N SER A 187 -26.61 5.86 7.33
CA SER A 187 -27.38 6.00 8.56
C SER A 187 -27.18 7.36 9.22
N PHE A 188 -25.93 7.84 9.32
CA PHE A 188 -25.66 9.14 9.95
C PHE A 188 -26.10 10.32 9.08
N TYR A 189 -25.96 10.21 7.76
CA TYR A 189 -26.41 11.27 6.85
C TYR A 189 -27.93 11.44 6.88
N GLN A 190 -28.68 10.34 6.89
CA GLN A 190 -30.14 10.36 7.07
C GLN A 190 -30.57 10.99 8.40
N HIS A 191 -29.77 10.83 9.45
CA HIS A 191 -30.09 11.38 10.77
C HIS A 191 -29.73 12.87 10.90
N PHE A 192 -28.56 13.28 10.41
CA PHE A 192 -28.05 14.65 10.61
C PHE A 192 -28.36 15.61 9.47
N HIS A 193 -28.51 15.10 8.25
CA HIS A 193 -28.54 15.90 7.00
C HIS A 193 -27.36 16.87 6.86
N ASP A 194 -26.24 16.58 7.53
CA ASP A 194 -24.99 17.33 7.45
C ASP A 194 -23.89 16.37 7.02
N LYS A 195 -23.29 16.65 5.86
CA LYS A 195 -22.26 15.80 5.24
C LYS A 195 -21.05 15.61 6.15
N ASN A 196 -20.50 16.69 6.69
CA ASN A 196 -19.25 16.65 7.44
C ASN A 196 -19.44 15.96 8.79
N ARG A 197 -20.59 16.22 9.45
CA ARG A 197 -20.98 15.54 10.68
C ARG A 197 -21.20 14.05 10.42
N ALA A 198 -21.90 13.69 9.34
CA ALA A 198 -22.13 12.29 8.98
C ALA A 198 -20.82 11.54 8.70
N ILE A 199 -19.90 12.15 7.95
CA ILE A 199 -18.56 11.59 7.70
C ILE A 199 -17.80 11.37 9.00
N SER A 200 -17.75 12.39 9.87
CA SER A 200 -17.04 12.29 11.14
C SER A 200 -17.58 11.16 12.02
N GLU A 201 -18.89 11.06 12.18
CA GLU A 201 -19.51 10.04 13.02
C GLU A 201 -19.42 8.64 12.39
N ALA A 202 -19.57 8.55 11.06
CA ALA A 202 -19.42 7.30 10.34
C ALA A 202 -18.00 6.73 10.46
N ILE A 203 -16.96 7.54 10.28
CA ILE A 203 -15.57 7.08 10.43
C ILE A 203 -15.29 6.65 11.87
N SER A 204 -15.77 7.41 12.87
CA SER A 204 -15.62 7.02 14.28
C SER A 204 -16.34 5.71 14.64
N ALA A 205 -17.46 5.41 13.96
CA ALA A 205 -18.24 4.20 14.17
C ALA A 205 -17.88 3.03 13.24
N SER A 206 -17.03 3.26 12.23
CA SER A 206 -16.71 2.26 11.22
C SER A 206 -15.84 1.13 11.78
N PHE A 207 -16.07 -0.06 11.25
CA PHE A 207 -15.44 -1.31 11.64
C PHE A 207 -15.57 -1.60 13.13
N ASP A 208 -16.65 -1.20 13.80
CA ASP A 208 -16.91 -1.48 15.22
C ASP A 208 -15.70 -1.25 16.14
N ARG A 209 -14.97 -0.15 15.93
CA ARG A 209 -13.73 0.21 16.65
C ARG A 209 -12.55 -0.76 16.43
N GLN A 210 -12.57 -1.53 15.35
CA GLN A 210 -11.49 -2.42 14.92
C GLN A 210 -10.48 -1.74 13.99
N ALA A 211 -10.81 -0.59 13.41
CA ALA A 211 -9.86 0.20 12.64
C ALA A 211 -8.97 1.01 13.60
N TYR A 212 -7.67 0.75 13.54
CA TYR A 212 -6.67 1.48 14.32
C TYR A 212 -5.63 2.11 13.40
N ARG A 213 -5.13 3.30 13.76
CA ARG A 213 -4.04 3.98 13.05
C ARG A 213 -3.00 4.53 14.01
N TYR A 214 -1.74 4.55 13.59
CA TYR A 214 -0.63 5.05 14.40
C TYR A 214 -0.61 6.58 14.48
N ALA A 215 -0.76 7.13 15.67
CA ALA A 215 -0.58 8.56 15.94
C ALA A 215 0.90 8.93 16.00
N GLY A 216 1.19 10.23 16.10
CA GLY A 216 2.55 10.78 16.06
C GLY A 216 3.51 10.25 17.13
N ASP A 217 3.01 9.65 18.20
CA ASP A 217 3.79 9.02 19.27
C ASP A 217 4.14 7.54 19.00
N GLY A 218 3.77 7.01 17.83
CA GLY A 218 4.02 5.63 17.45
C GLY A 218 3.05 4.61 18.07
N LYS A 219 2.01 5.06 18.77
CA LYS A 219 0.94 4.19 19.28
C LYS A 219 -0.25 4.20 18.34
N TYR A 220 -0.98 3.09 18.27
CA TYR A 220 -2.19 3.01 17.47
C TYR A 220 -3.43 3.30 18.32
N TYR A 221 -4.41 3.96 17.71
CA TYR A 221 -5.64 4.40 18.33
C TYR A 221 -6.83 4.08 17.43
N THR A 222 -7.99 3.81 18.01
CA THR A 222 -9.26 3.81 17.29
C THR A 222 -9.58 5.21 16.78
N ALA A 223 -10.45 5.33 15.77
CA ALA A 223 -10.86 6.64 15.26
C ALA A 223 -11.46 7.56 16.34
N SER A 224 -12.17 6.99 17.33
CA SER A 224 -12.71 7.76 18.47
C SER A 224 -11.61 8.30 19.38
N GLU A 225 -10.66 7.47 19.78
CA GLU A 225 -9.54 7.92 20.63
C GLU A 225 -8.63 8.90 19.88
N PHE A 226 -8.47 8.72 18.56
CA PHE A 226 -7.72 9.61 17.70
C PHE A 226 -8.39 11.00 17.61
N LYS A 227 -9.73 11.04 17.57
CA LYS A 227 -10.54 12.27 17.65
C LYS A 227 -10.31 13.00 18.97
N ASP A 228 -10.30 12.28 20.08
CA ASP A 228 -10.05 12.86 21.40
C ASP A 228 -8.62 13.41 21.52
N TYR A 229 -7.64 12.68 20.97
CA TYR A 229 -6.22 13.07 21.04
C TYR A 229 -5.88 14.32 20.20
N PHE A 230 -6.43 14.43 18.98
CA PHE A 230 -6.08 15.51 18.05
C PHE A 230 -7.12 16.63 17.96
N GLY A 231 -8.27 16.49 18.61
CA GLY A 231 -9.36 17.47 18.57
C GLY A 231 -9.83 17.75 17.14
N SER A 232 -9.96 19.02 16.78
CA SER A 232 -10.49 19.43 15.46
C SER A 232 -9.65 18.97 14.26
N ASN A 233 -8.36 18.68 14.43
CA ASN A 233 -7.46 18.27 13.36
C ASN A 233 -7.37 16.76 13.14
N TRP A 234 -8.17 15.98 13.89
CA TRP A 234 -8.03 14.52 13.94
C TRP A 234 -8.18 13.85 12.58
N MET A 235 -9.12 14.29 11.73
CA MET A 235 -9.40 13.64 10.45
C MET A 235 -8.20 13.74 9.49
N ALA A 236 -7.60 14.93 9.39
CA ALA A 236 -6.42 15.14 8.55
C ALA A 236 -5.23 14.29 9.05
N LYS A 237 -5.08 14.18 10.38
CA LYS A 237 -4.05 13.34 10.99
C LYS A 237 -4.34 11.85 10.81
N TRP A 238 -5.59 11.43 10.92
CA TRP A 238 -6.05 10.05 10.70
C TRP A 238 -5.73 9.58 9.29
N MET A 239 -6.10 10.37 8.27
CA MET A 239 -5.84 10.05 6.86
C MET A 239 -4.35 10.04 6.48
N ALA A 240 -3.51 10.74 7.23
CA ALA A 240 -2.06 10.73 7.05
C ALA A 240 -1.35 9.63 7.84
N SER A 241 -2.06 8.96 8.74
CA SER A 241 -1.50 7.97 9.66
C SER A 241 -1.60 6.57 9.05
N PRO A 242 -0.55 5.74 9.17
CA PRO A 242 -0.60 4.37 8.68
C PRO A 242 -1.58 3.54 9.52
N ALA A 243 -2.30 2.62 8.87
CA ALA A 243 -3.19 1.71 9.57
C ALA A 243 -2.40 0.64 10.33
N ALA A 244 -2.89 0.27 11.51
CA ALA A 244 -2.45 -0.94 12.16
C ALA A 244 -3.01 -2.16 11.41
N GLN A 245 -2.26 -3.25 11.40
CA GLN A 245 -2.57 -4.43 10.61
C GLN A 245 -2.50 -5.66 11.49
N LYS A 246 -3.26 -6.69 11.12
CA LYS A 246 -3.21 -8.00 11.73
C LYS A 246 -2.83 -9.07 10.71
N VAL A 247 -2.10 -10.08 11.17
CA VAL A 247 -1.68 -11.20 10.34
C VAL A 247 -2.78 -12.24 10.29
N ALA A 248 -3.26 -12.50 9.08
CA ALA A 248 -4.26 -13.51 8.82
C ALA A 248 -3.64 -14.92 8.66
N ARG A 249 -4.49 -15.94 8.48
CA ARG A 249 -4.06 -17.35 8.40
C ARG A 249 -3.21 -17.68 7.17
N ASP A 250 -3.28 -16.84 6.14
CA ASP A 250 -2.43 -16.94 4.94
C ASP A 250 -1.03 -16.31 5.14
N GLY A 251 -0.74 -15.81 6.35
CA GLY A 251 0.54 -15.22 6.71
C GLY A 251 0.73 -13.78 6.23
N LYS A 252 -0.31 -13.13 5.67
CA LYS A 252 -0.26 -11.73 5.23
C LYS A 252 -0.85 -10.79 6.27
N ALA A 253 -0.33 -9.57 6.33
CA ALA A 253 -0.84 -8.51 7.17
C ALA A 253 -1.93 -7.70 6.43
N TYR A 254 -3.07 -7.48 7.10
CA TYR A 254 -4.20 -6.74 6.56
C TYR A 254 -4.66 -5.67 7.55
N SER A 255 -5.04 -4.49 7.06
CA SER A 255 -5.83 -3.52 7.82
C SER A 255 -7.27 -4.02 8.00
N ALA A 256 -8.06 -3.40 8.88
CA ALA A 256 -9.45 -3.84 9.14
C ALA A 256 -10.32 -3.86 7.86
N SER A 257 -10.19 -2.85 7.00
CA SER A 257 -10.90 -2.76 5.72
C SER A 257 -10.50 -3.88 4.76
N GLN A 258 -9.19 -4.12 4.60
CA GLN A 258 -8.69 -5.20 3.75
C GLN A 258 -9.06 -6.58 4.29
N PHE A 259 -9.05 -6.75 5.61
CA PHE A 259 -9.41 -8.00 6.28
C PHE A 259 -10.90 -8.31 6.09
N HIS A 260 -11.77 -7.30 6.25
CA HIS A 260 -13.19 -7.38 5.93
C HIS A 260 -13.39 -7.80 4.47
N ASP A 261 -12.64 -7.19 3.55
CA ASP A 261 -12.73 -7.51 2.13
C ASP A 261 -12.25 -8.92 1.78
N TYR A 262 -11.21 -9.41 2.44
CA TYR A 262 -10.64 -10.72 2.14
C TYR A 262 -11.50 -11.86 2.69
N PHE A 263 -11.93 -11.77 3.94
CA PHE A 263 -12.70 -12.83 4.60
C PHE A 263 -14.21 -12.72 4.38
N LYS A 264 -14.72 -11.55 4.00
CA LYS A 264 -16.15 -11.28 3.82
C LYS A 264 -16.95 -11.72 5.06
N GLY A 265 -17.71 -12.81 4.96
CA GLY A 265 -18.50 -13.34 6.07
C GLY A 265 -17.63 -13.87 7.21
N GLY A 266 -17.98 -13.54 8.46
CA GLY A 266 -17.24 -14.01 9.64
C GLY A 266 -15.87 -13.34 9.87
N TRP A 267 -15.53 -12.31 9.08
CA TRP A 267 -14.25 -11.60 9.18
C TRP A 267 -13.93 -11.12 10.60
N LEU A 268 -14.95 -10.69 11.37
CA LEU A 268 -14.75 -10.18 12.73
C LEU A 268 -14.23 -11.25 13.69
N SER A 269 -14.69 -12.50 13.56
CA SER A 269 -14.18 -13.63 14.35
C SER A 269 -12.70 -13.87 14.05
N TYR A 270 -12.37 -13.94 12.76
CA TYR A 270 -10.98 -14.10 12.30
C TYR A 270 -10.10 -12.92 12.69
N TRP A 271 -10.62 -11.69 12.68
CA TRP A 271 -9.92 -10.48 13.10
C TRP A 271 -9.59 -10.52 14.60
N HIS A 272 -10.50 -10.98 15.45
CA HIS A 272 -10.26 -11.10 16.89
C HIS A 272 -9.24 -12.20 17.21
N GLU A 273 -9.23 -13.30 16.45
CA GLU A 273 -8.23 -14.37 16.58
C GLU A 273 -6.85 -13.98 16.03
N ALA A 274 -6.80 -13.06 15.06
CA ALA A 274 -5.58 -12.65 14.39
C ALA A 274 -4.64 -11.86 15.32
N LYS A 275 -3.34 -12.09 15.13
CA LYS A 275 -2.27 -11.39 15.86
C LYS A 275 -1.98 -10.04 15.22
N TRP A 276 -1.59 -9.06 16.03
CA TRP A 276 -1.07 -7.79 15.53
C TRP A 276 0.22 -8.02 14.73
N ALA A 277 0.33 -7.35 13.59
CA ALA A 277 1.53 -7.36 12.76
C ALA A 277 2.54 -6.34 13.31
N THR A 278 3.76 -6.79 13.58
CA THR A 278 4.91 -5.93 13.83
C THR A 278 5.37 -5.36 12.49
N GLN A 279 4.77 -4.25 12.08
CA GLN A 279 5.06 -3.61 10.80
C GLN A 279 6.50 -3.10 10.76
N ARG A 280 7.17 -3.36 9.63
CA ARG A 280 8.56 -2.99 9.40
C ARG A 280 8.72 -2.23 8.07
N ARG A 281 9.71 -1.34 8.01
CA ARG A 281 10.04 -0.57 6.81
C ARG A 281 11.53 -0.54 6.57
N VAL A 282 11.91 -0.49 5.28
CA VAL A 282 13.27 -0.19 4.87
C VAL A 282 13.47 1.33 4.88
N ALA A 283 14.39 1.82 5.71
CA ALA A 283 14.75 3.22 5.78
C ALA A 283 15.73 3.63 4.66
N GLU A 284 15.96 4.94 4.51
CA GLU A 284 16.87 5.50 3.50
C GLU A 284 18.34 5.09 3.70
N ASP A 285 18.71 4.66 4.91
CA ASP A 285 20.03 4.12 5.24
C ASP A 285 20.17 2.61 4.93
N GLY A 286 19.12 2.00 4.39
CA GLY A 286 19.06 0.58 4.03
C GLY A 286 18.74 -0.35 5.20
N LYS A 287 18.55 0.16 6.43
CA LYS A 287 18.19 -0.66 7.58
C LYS A 287 16.70 -0.91 7.66
N ILE A 288 16.33 -2.00 8.31
CA ILE A 288 14.93 -2.37 8.58
C ILE A 288 14.59 -1.93 9.99
N TYR A 289 13.49 -1.21 10.14
CA TYR A 289 13.02 -0.70 11.42
C TYR A 289 11.57 -1.12 11.65
N THR A 290 11.26 -1.52 12.88
CA THR A 290 9.87 -1.59 13.37
C THR A 290 9.28 -0.18 13.51
N MET A 291 7.95 -0.07 13.63
CA MET A 291 7.30 1.22 13.84
C MET A 291 7.90 2.01 15.03
N ALA A 292 8.10 1.36 16.18
CA ALA A 292 8.62 2.01 17.37
C ALA A 292 10.04 2.54 17.17
N GLU A 293 10.90 1.76 16.54
CA GLU A 293 12.27 2.18 16.24
C GLU A 293 12.30 3.28 15.17
N TYR A 294 11.43 3.21 14.15
CA TYR A 294 11.31 4.20 13.08
C TYR A 294 10.88 5.56 13.64
N VAL A 295 9.90 5.57 14.55
CA VAL A 295 9.44 6.77 15.28
C VAL A 295 10.59 7.36 16.09
N ASN A 296 11.32 6.53 16.84
CA ASN A 296 12.44 6.98 17.65
C ASN A 296 13.58 7.56 16.79
N TYR A 297 13.88 6.94 15.65
CA TYR A 297 14.99 7.33 14.78
C TYR A 297 14.69 8.61 13.99
N PHE A 298 13.49 8.74 13.40
CA PHE A 298 13.14 9.87 12.53
C PHE A 298 12.39 11.01 13.23
N GLY A 299 11.96 10.82 14.48
CA GLY A 299 11.27 11.83 15.26
C GLY A 299 10.06 12.39 14.52
N SER A 300 9.87 13.71 14.50
CA SER A 300 8.69 14.36 13.91
C SER A 300 8.47 14.11 12.41
N GLN A 301 9.48 13.61 11.68
CA GLN A 301 9.39 13.32 10.25
C GLN A 301 8.97 11.88 9.93
N TRP A 302 8.82 11.03 10.96
CA TRP A 302 8.65 9.59 10.78
C TRP A 302 7.46 9.24 9.88
N GLN A 303 6.30 9.89 10.02
CA GLN A 303 5.10 9.58 9.24
C GLN A 303 5.32 9.79 7.73
N GLN A 304 5.96 10.90 7.35
CA GLN A 304 6.23 11.22 5.96
C GLN A 304 7.21 10.23 5.33
N LYS A 305 8.25 9.85 6.08
CA LYS A 305 9.26 8.89 5.62
C LYS A 305 8.70 7.46 5.59
N TRP A 306 7.89 7.08 6.57
CA TRP A 306 7.21 5.79 6.64
C TRP A 306 6.31 5.55 5.43
N ALA A 307 5.49 6.55 5.06
CA ALA A 307 4.62 6.46 3.88
C ALA A 307 5.40 6.20 2.58
N LYS A 308 6.62 6.73 2.47
CA LYS A 308 7.48 6.58 1.28
C LYS A 308 8.36 5.32 1.33
N ALA A 309 8.66 4.81 2.50
CA ALA A 309 9.53 3.66 2.69
C ALA A 309 8.95 2.36 2.09
N PRO A 310 9.80 1.47 1.53
CA PRO A 310 9.41 0.10 1.20
C PRO A 310 8.92 -0.68 2.42
N VAL A 311 7.88 -1.49 2.24
CA VAL A 311 7.34 -2.41 3.24
C VAL A 311 8.33 -3.57 3.40
N ALA A 312 8.85 -3.78 4.60
CA ALA A 312 9.50 -5.06 4.91
C ALA A 312 8.45 -6.04 5.41
N LEU A 313 8.66 -7.34 5.15
CA LEU A 313 7.81 -8.40 5.69
C LEU A 313 7.60 -8.16 7.20
N CYS A 314 6.39 -8.30 7.74
CA CYS A 314 6.21 -8.17 9.19
C CYS A 314 6.87 -9.35 9.93
N GLN A 315 7.11 -9.24 11.25
CA GLN A 315 7.80 -10.30 12.00
C GLN A 315 6.99 -11.59 12.07
N GLU A 316 5.67 -11.48 12.12
CA GLU A 316 4.72 -12.59 12.19
C GLU A 316 4.25 -13.06 10.81
N CYS A 317 4.63 -12.35 9.76
CA CYS A 317 4.25 -12.65 8.39
C CYS A 317 5.13 -13.77 7.83
N THR A 318 4.57 -14.55 6.92
CA THR A 318 5.34 -15.49 6.10
C THR A 318 5.53 -14.90 4.71
N ALA A 319 6.66 -15.20 4.07
CA ALA A 319 6.83 -14.85 2.67
C ALA A 319 5.67 -15.44 1.85
N ALA A 320 5.27 -14.76 0.78
CA ALA A 320 4.24 -15.24 -0.13
C ALA A 320 4.74 -16.52 -0.84
N SER A 321 4.64 -17.65 -0.15
CA SER A 321 4.92 -18.97 -0.69
C SER A 321 3.84 -19.33 -1.71
N HIS A 322 4.25 -20.08 -2.72
CA HIS A 322 3.45 -20.49 -3.87
C HIS A 322 2.11 -21.11 -3.42
N ALA A 323 1.05 -20.31 -3.42
CA ALA A 323 -0.34 -20.80 -3.38
C ALA A 323 -0.88 -20.92 -4.80
#